data_AF-A0A9D6IKT7-F1
#
_entry.id   AF-A0A9D6IKT7-F1
#
_cell.length_a   1.000
_cell.length_b   1.000
_cell.length_c   1.000
_cell.angle_alpha   90.00
_cell.angle_beta   90.00
_cell.angle_gamma   90.00
#
_symmetry.space_group_name_H-M   'P 1'
#
loop_
_entity.id
_entity.type
_entity.pdbx_description
1 polymer ?
#
loop_
_entity_poly.entity_id
_entity_poly.type
_entity_poly.pdbx_seq_one_letter_code
_entity_poly.pdbx_strand_id
1 'polypeptide(L)'
;MTASPASDTRGEYPGLLGCSALIAGLIAIVSGVVLAFFRFWWGVSISVASVVAIGLILSYASRVERDRWRRRFDRLASIAPPEGEAWRDLCEGTGLGDFVPVIEDRVRQAVRVESHRAESEAIGIGQSRIGGLHDLPRGFEWPQYKGRSLRFLAQFDLAEVHKVHPEETLPAEGWLWFFYEPGGTMDGSDPADAGSARTYFAAEAPLERRALPDDLVSGYAYQFCRVSFAQYDDPPDIDFDTALTESLTDEQYDAYCDIRSYLSGESTGAEHKLLGNPQPVQGPMESECEQVANGMSCAASRGTEEPGSLEPASGATQWRLLLQLECGDEAGMFWGDLGRVYFWIRASDLRERRFERIWAIAQCT
;
A
#
# COMPACT_ATOMS: atom_id res chain seq x y z
N MET A 1 -27.83 -13.77 -23.56
CA MET A 1 -26.72 -13.68 -24.53
C MET A 1 -26.64 -12.27 -25.07
N THR A 2 -25.86 -11.42 -24.42
CA THR A 2 -25.32 -10.16 -24.94
C THR A 2 -24.12 -9.85 -24.06
N ALA A 3 -22.93 -10.19 -24.54
CA ALA A 3 -21.67 -9.90 -23.87
C ALA A 3 -21.41 -8.38 -23.96
N SER A 4 -21.23 -7.75 -22.80
CA SER A 4 -20.76 -6.36 -22.69
C SER A 4 -19.24 -6.35 -22.90
N PRO A 5 -18.67 -5.37 -23.63
CA PRO A 5 -17.23 -5.34 -23.88
C PRO A 5 -16.49 -5.00 -22.57
N ALA A 6 -15.47 -5.80 -22.24
CA ALA A 6 -14.54 -5.51 -21.18
C ALA A 6 -13.87 -4.15 -21.46
N SER A 7 -14.10 -3.19 -20.57
CA SER A 7 -13.40 -1.91 -20.57
C SER A 7 -11.94 -2.15 -20.16
N ASP A 8 -11.03 -1.83 -21.07
CA ASP A 8 -9.57 -1.76 -20.89
C ASP A 8 -9.23 -0.72 -19.80
N THR A 9 -9.25 -1.13 -18.53
CA THR A 9 -8.77 -0.33 -17.40
C THR A 9 -7.25 -0.39 -17.38
N ARG A 10 -6.63 0.60 -18.04
CA ARG A 10 -5.19 0.84 -17.98
C ARG A 10 -4.84 1.38 -16.60
N GLY A 11 -4.42 0.52 -15.68
CA GLY A 11 -3.63 0.95 -14.52
C GLY A 11 -2.31 1.53 -15.05
N GLU A 12 -2.08 2.82 -14.79
CA GLU A 12 -0.78 3.44 -15.04
C GLU A 12 0.21 2.96 -13.96
N TYR A 13 1.41 2.57 -14.39
CA TYR A 13 2.46 2.02 -13.53
C TYR A 13 3.08 3.12 -12.64
N PRO A 14 3.32 2.89 -11.34
CA PRO A 14 3.98 3.86 -10.46
C PRO A 14 5.45 4.14 -10.84
N GLY A 15 6.12 3.22 -11.56
CA GLY A 15 7.51 3.39 -12.00
C GLY A 15 7.76 4.53 -13.01
N LEU A 16 6.71 5.11 -13.61
CA LEU A 16 6.86 6.19 -14.59
C LEU A 16 7.15 7.56 -13.95
N LEU A 17 6.72 7.80 -12.71
CA LEU A 17 6.90 9.09 -12.03
C LEU A 17 8.32 9.24 -11.46
N GLY A 18 8.92 8.20 -10.87
CA GLY A 18 10.32 8.23 -10.41
C GLY A 18 11.33 8.43 -11.55
N CYS A 19 11.00 7.92 -12.74
CA CYS A 19 11.82 8.17 -13.93
C CYS A 19 11.67 9.61 -14.44
N SER A 20 10.53 10.28 -14.21
CA SER A 20 10.24 11.59 -14.81
C SER A 20 11.17 12.72 -14.33
N ALA A 21 11.61 12.70 -13.06
CA ALA A 21 12.53 13.69 -12.50
C ALA A 21 13.97 13.47 -12.98
N LEU A 22 14.42 12.22 -13.03
CA LEU A 22 15.70 11.83 -13.64
C LEU A 22 15.73 12.15 -15.14
N ILE A 23 14.62 11.93 -15.84
CA ILE A 23 14.42 12.27 -17.25
C ILE A 23 14.47 13.79 -17.45
N ALA A 24 13.78 14.58 -16.62
CA ALA A 24 13.83 16.04 -16.69
C ALA A 24 15.25 16.59 -16.45
N GLY A 25 15.98 16.01 -15.49
CA GLY A 25 17.38 16.33 -15.22
C GLY A 25 18.30 15.99 -16.39
N LEU A 26 18.17 14.80 -16.97
CA LEU A 26 18.97 14.38 -18.12
C LEU A 26 18.67 15.22 -19.36
N ILE A 27 17.39 15.53 -19.62
CA ILE A 27 16.95 16.40 -20.72
C ILE A 27 17.52 17.81 -20.53
N ALA A 28 17.52 18.36 -19.31
CA ALA A 28 18.08 19.68 -19.03
C ALA A 28 19.61 19.72 -19.25
N ILE A 29 20.34 18.67 -18.84
CA ILE A 29 21.79 18.56 -19.03
C ILE A 29 22.13 18.43 -20.50
N VAL A 30 21.48 17.53 -21.23
CA VAL A 30 21.70 17.33 -22.67
C VAL A 30 21.33 18.59 -23.46
N SER A 31 20.20 19.23 -23.13
CA SER A 31 19.78 20.48 -23.77
C SER A 31 20.75 21.63 -23.49
N GLY A 32 21.26 21.73 -22.25
CA GLY A 32 22.24 22.74 -21.84
C GLY A 32 23.59 22.58 -22.54
N VAL A 33 24.08 21.35 -22.69
CA VAL A 33 25.33 21.06 -23.41
C VAL A 33 25.20 21.38 -24.90
N VAL A 34 24.07 21.06 -25.54
CA VAL A 34 23.88 21.33 -26.97
C VAL A 34 23.67 22.82 -27.24
N LEU A 35 22.95 23.55 -26.38
CA LEU A 35 22.79 25.01 -26.45
C LEU A 35 24.13 25.75 -26.24
N ALA A 36 25.01 25.23 -25.39
CA ALA A 36 26.32 25.82 -25.12
C ALA A 36 27.32 25.65 -26.28
N PHE A 37 27.25 24.54 -27.02
CA PHE A 37 28.22 24.21 -28.08
C PHE A 37 27.79 24.59 -29.50
N PHE A 38 26.49 24.69 -29.80
CA PHE A 38 26.00 24.95 -31.16
C PHE A 38 25.22 26.25 -31.27
N ARG A 39 25.94 27.34 -31.55
CA ARG A 39 25.39 28.69 -31.78
C ARG A 39 24.75 28.88 -33.18
N PHE A 40 24.22 27.81 -33.78
CA PHE A 40 23.69 27.78 -35.15
C PHE A 40 22.46 26.86 -35.24
N TRP A 41 21.54 27.14 -36.18
CA TRP A 41 20.24 26.47 -36.37
C TRP A 41 20.23 24.93 -36.34
N TRP A 42 21.37 24.26 -36.50
CA TRP A 42 21.52 22.80 -36.45
C TRP A 42 21.52 22.23 -35.02
N GLY A 43 21.93 23.01 -34.01
CA GLY A 43 21.99 22.57 -32.62
C GLY A 43 20.61 22.26 -32.02
N VAL A 44 19.61 23.09 -32.32
CA VAL A 44 18.23 22.88 -31.87
C VAL A 44 17.65 21.59 -32.49
N SER A 45 17.90 21.34 -33.78
CA SER A 45 17.43 20.12 -34.46
C SER A 45 18.07 18.85 -33.89
N ILE A 46 19.35 18.90 -33.51
CA ILE A 46 20.05 17.77 -32.87
C ILE A 46 19.54 17.54 -31.45
N SER A 47 19.29 18.59 -30.66
CA SER A 47 18.66 18.47 -29.33
C SER A 47 17.28 17.83 -29.41
N VAL A 48 16.42 18.33 -30.32
CA VAL A 48 15.07 17.79 -30.53
C VAL A 48 15.14 16.33 -30.95
N ALA A 49 16.01 15.98 -31.90
CA ALA A 49 16.22 14.59 -32.31
C ALA A 49 16.70 13.69 -31.16
N SER A 50 17.58 14.20 -30.28
CA SER A 50 18.09 13.47 -29.12
C SER A 50 17.02 13.23 -28.06
N VAL A 51 16.21 14.25 -27.74
CA VAL A 51 15.07 14.12 -26.82
C VAL A 51 14.04 13.13 -27.36
N VAL A 52 13.73 13.20 -28.66
CA VAL A 52 12.83 12.23 -29.32
C VAL A 52 13.42 10.82 -29.28
N ALA A 53 14.71 10.65 -29.56
CA ALA A 53 15.37 9.35 -29.50
C ALA A 53 15.36 8.75 -28.09
N ILE A 54 15.66 9.55 -27.06
CA ILE A 54 15.58 9.14 -25.65
C ILE A 54 14.14 8.76 -25.31
N GLY A 55 13.15 9.57 -25.69
CA GLY A 55 11.74 9.27 -25.47
C GLY A 55 11.30 7.96 -26.13
N LEU A 56 11.78 7.67 -27.34
CA LEU A 56 11.51 6.42 -28.04
C LEU A 56 12.20 5.22 -27.37
N ILE A 57 13.46 5.37 -26.94
CA ILE A 57 14.20 4.32 -26.21
C ILE A 57 13.51 4.00 -24.89
N LEU A 58 13.13 5.00 -24.11
CA LEU A 58 12.40 4.81 -22.85
C LEU A 58 11.02 4.20 -23.08
N SER A 59 10.30 4.66 -24.11
CA SER A 59 9.00 4.08 -24.50
C SER A 59 9.13 2.63 -24.99
N TYR A 60 10.26 2.26 -25.57
CA TYR A 60 10.56 0.89 -25.98
C TYR A 60 10.94 0.02 -24.77
N ALA A 61 11.87 0.49 -23.93
CA ALA A 61 12.27 -0.18 -22.70
C ALA A 61 11.06 -0.45 -21.79
N SER A 62 10.23 0.58 -21.53
CA SER A 62 8.98 0.46 -20.77
C SER A 62 7.99 -0.52 -21.41
N ARG A 63 7.94 -0.63 -22.75
CA ARG A 63 7.12 -1.66 -23.41
C ARG A 63 7.67 -3.06 -23.19
N VAL A 64 8.98 -3.25 -23.34
CA VAL A 64 9.63 -4.54 -23.13
C VAL A 64 9.48 -5.01 -21.68
N GLU A 65 9.65 -4.11 -20.71
CA GLU A 65 9.44 -4.40 -19.30
C GLU A 65 7.99 -4.78 -19.02
N ARG A 66 7.02 -4.04 -19.56
CA ARG A 66 5.58 -4.40 -19.45
C ARG A 66 5.28 -5.77 -20.04
N ASP A 67 5.86 -6.11 -21.19
CA ASP A 67 5.63 -7.41 -21.83
C ASP A 67 6.30 -8.56 -21.07
N ARG A 68 7.47 -8.33 -20.47
CA ARG A 68 8.11 -9.31 -19.56
C ARG A 68 7.25 -9.50 -18.33
N TRP A 69 6.87 -8.41 -17.70
CA TRP A 69 6.05 -8.38 -16.52
C TRP A 69 4.71 -9.10 -16.74
N ARG A 70 4.00 -8.79 -17.83
CA ARG A 70 2.74 -9.48 -18.21
C ARG A 70 2.93 -10.99 -18.34
N ARG A 71 3.99 -11.44 -19.02
CA ARG A 71 4.27 -12.87 -19.19
C ARG A 71 4.54 -13.60 -17.87
N ARG A 72 5.20 -12.95 -16.91
CA ARG A 72 5.42 -13.53 -15.57
C ARG A 72 4.10 -13.71 -14.84
N PHE A 73 3.24 -12.70 -14.87
CA PHE A 73 1.93 -12.74 -14.24
C PHE A 73 0.96 -13.71 -14.93
N ASP A 74 0.94 -13.76 -16.27
CA ASP A 74 0.17 -14.75 -17.03
C ASP A 74 0.61 -16.18 -16.69
N ARG A 75 1.91 -16.39 -16.45
CA ARG A 75 2.43 -17.69 -16.00
C ARG A 75 1.91 -18.03 -14.59
N LEU A 76 1.97 -17.10 -13.64
CA LEU A 76 1.44 -17.33 -12.28
C LEU A 76 -0.07 -17.58 -12.30
N ALA A 77 -0.82 -16.78 -13.05
CA ALA A 77 -2.25 -16.95 -13.24
C ALA A 77 -2.63 -18.28 -13.92
N SER A 78 -1.73 -18.86 -14.73
CA SER A 78 -1.94 -20.20 -15.29
C SER A 78 -1.75 -21.33 -14.28
N ILE A 79 -1.09 -21.06 -13.15
CA ILE A 79 -0.89 -22.01 -12.05
C ILE A 79 -2.10 -21.93 -11.10
N ALA A 80 -2.36 -20.75 -10.54
CA ALA A 80 -3.46 -20.54 -9.59
C ALA A 80 -3.92 -19.06 -9.59
N PRO A 81 -5.20 -18.77 -9.27
CA PRO A 81 -5.66 -17.40 -9.04
C PRO A 81 -5.06 -16.80 -7.76
N PRO A 82 -4.99 -15.47 -7.58
CA PRO A 82 -4.34 -14.84 -6.44
C PRO A 82 -5.31 -14.73 -5.24
N GLU A 83 -5.88 -15.85 -4.83
CA GLU A 83 -6.91 -15.95 -3.78
C GLU A 83 -6.74 -17.23 -2.96
N GLY A 84 -7.25 -17.24 -1.73
CA GLY A 84 -7.17 -18.40 -0.83
C GLY A 84 -5.74 -18.86 -0.59
N GLU A 85 -5.54 -20.18 -0.62
CA GLU A 85 -4.26 -20.84 -0.31
C GLU A 85 -3.31 -20.96 -1.52
N ALA A 86 -3.53 -20.17 -2.59
CA ALA A 86 -2.82 -20.30 -3.86
C ALA A 86 -1.29 -20.20 -3.78
N TRP A 87 -0.75 -19.58 -2.73
CA TRP A 87 0.69 -19.42 -2.53
C TRP A 87 1.45 -20.75 -2.58
N ARG A 88 0.86 -21.86 -2.07
CA ARG A 88 1.50 -23.19 -2.10
C ARG A 88 1.68 -23.68 -3.53
N ASP A 89 0.59 -23.69 -4.30
CA ASP A 89 0.59 -24.11 -5.70
C ASP A 89 1.54 -23.24 -6.54
N LEU A 90 1.57 -21.93 -6.26
CA LEU A 90 2.49 -20.98 -6.91
C LEU A 90 3.95 -21.28 -6.57
N CYS A 91 4.28 -21.55 -5.30
CA CYS A 91 5.62 -21.94 -4.90
C CYS A 91 6.03 -23.27 -5.55
N GLU A 92 5.16 -24.29 -5.54
CA GLU A 92 5.43 -25.56 -6.22
C GLU A 92 5.64 -25.38 -7.73
N GLY A 93 4.79 -24.59 -8.39
CA GLY A 93 4.82 -24.35 -9.84
C GLY A 93 5.97 -23.46 -10.32
N THR A 94 6.68 -22.77 -9.42
CA THR A 94 7.81 -21.89 -9.75
C THR A 94 9.17 -22.41 -9.27
N GLY A 95 9.22 -23.57 -8.61
CA GLY A 95 10.48 -24.18 -8.13
C GLY A 95 10.87 -23.78 -6.70
N LEU A 96 9.90 -23.33 -5.92
CA LEU A 96 10.01 -22.95 -4.50
C LEU A 96 9.35 -23.98 -3.56
N GLY A 97 9.06 -25.20 -4.04
CA GLY A 97 8.39 -26.23 -3.24
C GLY A 97 9.11 -26.57 -1.92
N ASP A 98 10.44 -26.64 -1.94
CA ASP A 98 11.25 -26.90 -0.73
C ASP A 98 11.24 -25.73 0.27
N PHE A 99 10.84 -24.53 -0.17
CA PHE A 99 10.73 -23.34 0.67
C PHE A 99 9.38 -23.26 1.41
N VAL A 100 8.35 -23.95 0.92
CA VAL A 100 7.01 -23.94 1.52
C VAL A 100 7.02 -24.27 3.02
N PRO A 101 7.66 -25.36 3.50
CA PRO A 101 7.69 -25.69 4.92
C PRO A 101 8.50 -24.72 5.78
N VAL A 102 9.34 -23.88 5.17
CA VAL A 102 10.19 -22.91 5.87
C VAL A 102 9.39 -21.67 6.29
N ILE A 103 8.36 -21.31 5.52
CA ILE A 103 7.58 -20.08 5.73
C ILE A 103 6.12 -20.32 6.10
N GLU A 104 5.62 -21.55 6.05
CA GLU A 104 4.20 -21.86 6.25
C GLU A 104 3.63 -21.39 7.59
N ASP A 105 4.45 -21.33 8.64
CA ASP A 105 4.06 -20.85 9.98
C ASP A 105 4.01 -19.31 10.08
N ARG A 106 4.59 -18.61 9.10
CA ARG A 106 4.62 -17.14 8.97
C ARG A 106 3.60 -16.63 7.96
N VAL A 107 2.94 -17.49 7.20
CA VAL A 107 1.85 -17.12 6.30
C VAL A 107 0.64 -16.67 7.10
N ARG A 108 -0.01 -15.58 6.66
CA ARG A 108 -1.19 -15.02 7.34
C ARG A 108 -2.29 -14.75 6.34
N GLN A 109 -3.55 -14.93 6.74
CA GLN A 109 -4.65 -14.48 5.90
C GLN A 109 -4.69 -12.96 5.85
N ALA A 110 -4.87 -12.44 4.64
CA ALA A 110 -5.06 -11.03 4.33
C ALA A 110 -6.33 -10.86 3.50
N VAL A 111 -6.85 -9.64 3.51
CA VAL A 111 -7.92 -9.23 2.58
C VAL A 111 -7.37 -8.12 1.70
N ARG A 112 -7.15 -8.43 0.43
CA ARG A 112 -6.81 -7.45 -0.60
C ARG A 112 -7.97 -6.48 -0.77
N VAL A 113 -7.67 -5.19 -0.85
CA VAL A 113 -8.64 -4.10 -1.02
C VAL A 113 -8.35 -3.42 -2.35
N GLU A 114 -9.12 -3.75 -3.37
CA GLU A 114 -8.94 -3.17 -4.70
C GLU A 114 -9.78 -1.91 -4.83
N SER A 115 -9.14 -0.78 -5.12
CA SER A 115 -9.82 0.52 -5.24
C SER A 115 -10.06 0.88 -6.70
N HIS A 116 -11.25 1.38 -7.00
CA HIS A 116 -11.58 1.91 -8.31
C HIS A 116 -12.26 3.27 -8.15
N ARG A 117 -11.79 4.29 -8.88
CA ARG A 117 -12.47 5.60 -8.89
C ARG A 117 -13.96 5.44 -9.21
N ALA A 118 -14.77 6.16 -8.45
CA ALA A 118 -16.21 6.18 -8.59
C ALA A 118 -16.75 7.58 -8.30
N GLU A 119 -17.92 7.90 -8.87
CA GLU A 119 -18.67 9.09 -8.48
C GLU A 119 -19.33 8.88 -7.11
N SER A 120 -19.51 9.95 -6.35
CA SER A 120 -19.97 9.88 -4.95
C SER A 120 -21.35 9.24 -4.79
N GLU A 121 -22.20 9.43 -5.79
CA GLU A 121 -23.58 8.96 -5.88
C GLU A 121 -23.67 7.46 -6.21
N ALA A 122 -22.58 6.87 -6.72
CA ALA A 122 -22.54 5.46 -7.09
C ALA A 122 -22.35 4.52 -5.88
N ILE A 123 -21.99 5.05 -4.72
CA ILE A 123 -21.79 4.29 -3.48
C ILE A 123 -22.84 4.71 -2.45
N GLY A 124 -23.62 3.72 -1.99
CA GLY A 124 -24.64 3.89 -0.96
C GLY A 124 -24.07 4.27 0.40
N ILE A 125 -24.93 4.79 1.26
CA ILE A 125 -24.58 5.10 2.65
C ILE A 125 -24.07 3.83 3.35
N GLY A 126 -22.90 3.91 4.00
CA GLY A 126 -22.31 2.82 4.79
C GLY A 126 -21.41 1.87 4.00
N GLN A 127 -21.49 1.80 2.68
CA GLN A 127 -20.67 0.87 1.89
C GLN A 127 -19.18 1.20 1.95
N SER A 128 -18.35 0.18 1.82
CA SER A 128 -16.89 0.31 1.89
C SER A 128 -16.32 1.22 0.80
N ARG A 129 -15.28 1.99 1.15
CA ARG A 129 -14.60 2.91 0.23
C ARG A 129 -13.23 3.34 0.74
N ILE A 130 -12.46 3.90 -0.19
CA ILE A 130 -11.26 4.69 0.09
C ILE A 130 -11.52 6.13 -0.38
N GLY A 131 -11.15 7.10 0.46
CA GLY A 131 -11.23 8.53 0.17
C GLY A 131 -12.63 9.13 0.00
N GLY A 132 -12.67 10.38 -0.46
CA GLY A 132 -13.85 11.23 -0.66
C GLY A 132 -14.77 11.43 0.55
N LEU A 133 -16.09 11.50 0.32
CA LEU A 133 -17.06 11.82 1.38
C LEU A 133 -17.34 10.61 2.27
N HIS A 134 -17.35 10.87 3.58
CA HIS A 134 -17.47 9.86 4.62
C HIS A 134 -18.92 9.73 5.09
N ASP A 135 -19.32 8.51 5.46
CA ASP A 135 -20.61 8.27 6.09
C ASP A 135 -20.35 7.97 7.57
N LEU A 136 -20.63 8.95 8.42
CA LEU A 136 -20.30 8.87 9.85
C LEU A 136 -21.57 8.77 10.68
N PRO A 137 -21.47 8.22 11.90
CA PRO A 137 -22.56 8.26 12.86
C PRO A 137 -23.07 9.69 13.05
N ARG A 138 -24.38 9.84 13.22
CA ARG A 138 -24.98 11.16 13.48
C ARG A 138 -24.36 11.82 14.72
N GLY A 139 -23.95 13.07 14.58
CA GLY A 139 -23.32 13.84 15.68
C GLY A 139 -21.86 13.46 15.95
N PHE A 140 -21.22 12.67 15.09
CA PHE A 140 -19.80 12.32 15.21
C PHE A 140 -18.91 13.58 15.22
N GLU A 141 -18.04 13.69 16.21
CA GLU A 141 -17.05 14.76 16.30
C GLU A 141 -15.85 14.44 15.42
N TRP A 142 -15.47 15.38 14.54
CA TRP A 142 -14.36 15.16 13.63
C TRP A 142 -13.04 14.99 14.40
N PRO A 143 -12.26 13.93 14.13
CA PRO A 143 -11.01 13.71 14.85
C PRO A 143 -10.00 14.81 14.55
N GLN A 144 -9.38 15.32 15.61
CA GLN A 144 -8.34 16.33 15.51
C GLN A 144 -7.04 15.87 16.16
N TYR A 145 -5.94 16.39 15.63
CA TYR A 145 -4.60 16.22 16.14
C TYR A 145 -3.88 17.57 16.13
N LYS A 146 -3.35 17.98 17.29
CA LYS A 146 -2.66 19.27 17.48
C LYS A 146 -3.43 20.47 16.89
N GLY A 147 -4.77 20.47 17.03
CA GLY A 147 -5.66 21.54 16.57
C GLY A 147 -6.00 21.54 15.07
N ARG A 148 -5.62 20.49 14.33
CA ARG A 148 -5.97 20.29 12.92
C ARG A 148 -6.84 19.05 12.72
N SER A 149 -7.76 19.11 11.77
CA SER A 149 -8.58 17.96 11.38
C SER A 149 -7.72 16.85 10.77
N LEU A 150 -7.96 15.59 11.16
CA LEU A 150 -7.36 14.44 10.48
C LEU A 150 -8.07 14.17 9.15
N ARG A 151 -7.34 13.72 8.13
CA ARG A 151 -7.90 13.31 6.85
C ARG A 151 -8.61 11.98 6.99
N PHE A 152 -9.78 11.87 6.39
CA PHE A 152 -10.45 10.60 6.21
C PHE A 152 -9.71 9.77 5.14
N LEU A 153 -9.35 8.53 5.46
CA LEU A 153 -8.65 7.63 4.54
C LEU A 153 -9.60 6.58 3.96
N ALA A 154 -10.28 5.83 4.83
CA ALA A 154 -11.09 4.69 4.41
C ALA A 154 -12.23 4.43 5.38
N GLN A 155 -13.30 3.84 4.85
CA GLN A 155 -14.42 3.28 5.60
C GLN A 155 -14.64 1.86 5.09
N PHE A 156 -14.72 0.90 5.99
CA PHE A 156 -15.02 -0.48 5.65
C PHE A 156 -16.30 -0.92 6.35
N ASP A 157 -17.26 -1.40 5.58
CA ASP A 157 -18.37 -2.21 6.07
C ASP A 157 -17.83 -3.62 6.32
N LEU A 158 -17.73 -3.99 7.60
CA LEU A 158 -17.17 -5.27 7.98
C LEU A 158 -18.04 -6.46 7.53
N ALA A 159 -19.32 -6.25 7.24
CA ALA A 159 -20.16 -7.29 6.64
C ALA A 159 -19.76 -7.58 5.19
N GLU A 160 -19.17 -6.62 4.47
CA GLU A 160 -18.60 -6.85 3.14
C GLU A 160 -17.28 -7.63 3.22
N VAL A 161 -16.43 -7.29 4.19
CA VAL A 161 -15.16 -7.99 4.44
C VAL A 161 -15.41 -9.43 4.91
N HIS A 162 -16.36 -9.63 5.83
CA HIS A 162 -16.69 -10.93 6.41
C HIS A 162 -17.19 -11.95 5.37
N LYS A 163 -17.77 -11.49 4.24
CA LYS A 163 -18.19 -12.37 3.14
C LYS A 163 -17.02 -13.11 2.48
N VAL A 164 -15.85 -12.49 2.43
CA VAL A 164 -14.65 -13.09 1.82
C VAL A 164 -13.67 -13.62 2.86
N HIS A 165 -13.73 -13.11 4.09
CA HIS A 165 -12.86 -13.51 5.20
C HIS A 165 -13.73 -13.77 6.46
N PRO A 166 -14.33 -14.97 6.58
CA PRO A 166 -15.29 -15.29 7.63
C PRO A 166 -14.66 -15.56 9.01
N GLU A 167 -13.34 -15.45 9.14
CA GLU A 167 -12.66 -15.68 10.42
C GLU A 167 -12.96 -14.62 11.47
N GLU A 168 -12.87 -15.01 12.74
CA GLU A 168 -13.23 -14.17 13.90
C GLU A 168 -12.23 -13.04 14.21
N THR A 169 -11.22 -12.85 13.36
CA THR A 169 -10.17 -11.83 13.55
C THR A 169 -10.75 -10.40 13.50
N LEU A 170 -11.76 -10.15 12.67
CA LEU A 170 -12.51 -8.91 12.62
C LEU A 170 -13.97 -9.14 13.04
N PRO A 171 -14.67 -8.13 13.58
CA PRO A 171 -16.11 -8.21 13.78
C PRO A 171 -16.82 -8.56 12.47
N ALA A 172 -17.83 -9.42 12.53
CA ALA A 172 -18.59 -9.84 11.35
C ALA A 172 -19.44 -8.72 10.73
N GLU A 173 -19.77 -7.69 11.52
CA GLU A 173 -20.63 -6.58 11.13
C GLU A 173 -20.15 -5.28 11.78
N GLY A 174 -20.66 -4.16 11.26
CA GLY A 174 -20.34 -2.81 11.71
C GLY A 174 -19.39 -2.10 10.75
N TRP A 175 -18.97 -0.90 11.14
CA TRP A 175 -18.13 -0.04 10.32
C TRP A 175 -16.84 0.32 11.02
N LEU A 176 -15.75 0.34 10.25
CA LEU A 176 -14.44 0.77 10.69
C LEU A 176 -13.99 1.96 9.82
N TRP A 177 -13.65 3.07 10.46
CA TRP A 177 -13.15 4.28 9.79
C TRP A 177 -11.70 4.54 10.17
N PHE A 178 -10.92 5.01 9.20
CA PHE A 178 -9.49 5.30 9.36
C PHE A 178 -9.23 6.76 9.03
N PHE A 179 -8.46 7.41 9.91
CA PHE A 179 -8.06 8.81 9.79
C PHE A 179 -6.57 8.96 10.03
N TYR A 180 -5.93 9.87 9.29
CA TYR A 180 -4.50 10.14 9.40
C TYR A 180 -4.17 11.62 9.20
N GLU A 181 -3.01 12.03 9.68
CA GLU A 181 -2.60 13.42 9.67
C GLU A 181 -2.31 13.93 8.24
N PRO A 182 -2.72 15.17 7.90
CA PRO A 182 -2.65 15.69 6.54
C PRO A 182 -1.26 16.10 6.04
N GLY A 183 -0.33 16.41 6.95
CA GLY A 183 0.92 17.10 6.68
C GLY A 183 2.08 16.23 6.22
N GLY A 184 2.00 14.90 6.35
CA GLY A 184 3.10 13.99 6.01
C GLY A 184 4.36 14.21 6.85
N THR A 185 4.20 14.79 8.03
CA THR A 185 5.27 15.14 8.98
C THR A 185 5.38 14.18 10.15
N MET A 186 4.33 13.40 10.42
CA MET A 186 4.34 12.36 11.43
C MET A 186 4.50 11.04 10.70
N ASP A 187 5.59 10.33 10.99
CA ASP A 187 5.90 9.03 10.39
C ASP A 187 5.77 7.89 11.40
N GLY A 188 5.42 8.21 12.65
CA GLY A 188 5.21 7.24 13.72
C GLY A 188 6.50 6.78 14.40
N SER A 189 7.65 7.43 14.17
CA SER A 189 8.91 7.12 14.85
C SER A 189 9.05 7.73 16.24
N ASP A 190 8.24 8.73 16.57
CA ASP A 190 8.30 9.44 17.85
C ASP A 190 7.01 9.18 18.64
N PRO A 191 7.09 8.81 19.94
CA PRO A 191 5.93 8.76 20.82
C PRO A 191 5.07 10.04 20.81
N ALA A 192 5.66 11.20 20.51
CA ALA A 192 4.97 12.48 20.35
C ALA A 192 4.01 12.53 19.16
N ASP A 193 4.03 11.53 18.28
CA ASP A 193 3.10 11.33 17.18
C ASP A 193 1.78 10.67 17.63
N ALA A 194 1.67 10.29 18.90
CA ALA A 194 0.46 9.66 19.43
C ALA A 194 -0.82 10.47 19.12
N GLY A 195 -1.75 9.82 18.41
CA GLY A 195 -3.02 10.41 17.99
C GLY A 195 -2.98 11.12 16.62
N SER A 196 -1.85 11.08 15.90
CA SER A 196 -1.74 11.48 14.48
C SER A 196 -2.60 10.60 13.56
N ALA A 197 -2.86 9.37 13.98
CA ALA A 197 -3.78 8.43 13.37
C ALA A 197 -4.91 8.09 14.33
N ARG A 198 -6.12 7.89 13.80
CA ARG A 198 -7.28 7.43 14.59
C ARG A 198 -8.14 6.48 13.81
N THR A 199 -8.70 5.54 14.55
CA THR A 199 -9.66 4.56 14.05
C THR A 199 -10.89 4.56 14.94
N TYR A 200 -12.04 4.35 14.32
CA TYR A 200 -13.32 4.31 14.99
C TYR A 200 -14.09 3.08 14.55
N PHE A 201 -14.69 2.38 15.49
CA PHE A 201 -15.56 1.23 15.24
C PHE A 201 -16.95 1.52 15.77
N ALA A 202 -17.97 1.21 14.97
CA ALA A 202 -19.36 1.19 15.41
C ALA A 202 -20.03 -0.10 14.94
N ALA A 203 -20.56 -0.89 15.88
CA ALA A 203 -21.32 -2.09 15.56
C ALA A 203 -22.65 -1.75 14.87
N GLU A 204 -23.36 -0.74 15.38
CA GLU A 204 -24.62 -0.23 14.83
C GLU A 204 -24.63 1.29 14.94
N ALA A 205 -24.90 2.00 13.84
CA ALA A 205 -25.06 3.44 13.84
C ALA A 205 -25.93 3.93 12.68
N PRO A 206 -26.83 4.91 12.90
CA PRO A 206 -27.41 5.66 11.80
C PRO A 206 -26.32 6.51 11.16
N LEU A 207 -25.98 6.19 9.91
CA LEU A 207 -24.95 6.88 9.16
C LEU A 207 -25.52 8.01 8.33
N GLU A 208 -24.80 9.13 8.27
CA GLU A 208 -25.09 10.25 7.40
C GLU A 208 -23.84 10.66 6.63
N ARG A 209 -24.01 10.98 5.34
CA ARG A 209 -22.92 11.52 4.52
C ARG A 209 -22.61 12.92 4.97
N ARG A 210 -21.36 13.21 5.29
CA ARG A 210 -20.94 14.51 5.82
C ARG A 210 -19.89 15.16 4.94
N ALA A 211 -19.94 16.50 4.91
CA ALA A 211 -18.94 17.32 4.24
C ALA A 211 -17.64 17.32 5.03
N LEU A 212 -16.51 17.49 4.32
CA LEU A 212 -15.21 17.65 4.94
C LEU A 212 -15.16 18.95 5.77
N PRO A 213 -14.44 18.96 6.91
CA PRO A 213 -14.09 20.19 7.60
C PRO A 213 -13.40 21.21 6.69
N ASP A 214 -13.66 22.50 6.93
CA ASP A 214 -13.18 23.61 6.10
C ASP A 214 -11.63 23.62 5.96
N ASP A 215 -10.90 23.20 6.99
CA ASP A 215 -9.44 23.13 6.99
C ASP A 215 -8.86 22.01 6.12
N LEU A 216 -9.70 21.07 5.64
CA LEU A 216 -9.32 20.00 4.71
C LEU A 216 -9.74 20.27 3.26
N VAL A 217 -10.66 21.21 3.03
CA VAL A 217 -11.19 21.53 1.69
C VAL A 217 -10.10 22.09 0.76
N SER A 218 -9.08 22.74 1.31
CA SER A 218 -7.97 23.34 0.55
C SER A 218 -6.84 22.34 0.24
N GLY A 219 -7.15 21.29 -0.53
CA GLY A 219 -6.14 20.40 -1.13
C GLY A 219 -5.85 19.09 -0.40
N TYR A 220 -6.60 18.74 0.66
CA TYR A 220 -6.41 17.51 1.42
C TYR A 220 -7.55 16.48 1.24
N ALA A 221 -8.47 16.72 0.31
CA ALA A 221 -9.50 15.76 -0.05
C ALA A 221 -8.93 14.67 -0.97
N TYR A 222 -9.12 13.40 -0.62
CA TYR A 222 -8.84 12.28 -1.50
C TYR A 222 -10.00 12.05 -2.47
N GLN A 223 -9.69 11.45 -3.62
CA GLN A 223 -10.70 11.03 -4.59
C GLN A 223 -11.56 9.92 -4.01
N PHE A 224 -12.77 9.80 -4.52
CA PHE A 224 -13.74 8.81 -4.05
C PHE A 224 -13.56 7.50 -4.82
N CYS A 225 -13.26 6.43 -4.09
CA CYS A 225 -13.02 5.11 -4.68
C CYS A 225 -13.93 4.06 -4.04
N ARG A 226 -14.67 3.32 -4.88
CA ARG A 226 -15.31 2.07 -4.44
C ARG A 226 -14.25 1.00 -4.25
N VAL A 227 -14.54 0.03 -3.40
CA VAL A 227 -13.62 -1.09 -3.17
C VAL A 227 -14.27 -2.45 -3.39
N SER A 228 -13.44 -3.42 -3.76
CA SER A 228 -13.75 -4.85 -3.72
C SER A 228 -12.73 -5.58 -2.85
N PHE A 229 -13.14 -6.73 -2.34
CA PHE A 229 -12.36 -7.53 -1.41
C PHE A 229 -12.09 -8.92 -1.97
N ALA A 230 -10.90 -9.43 -1.73
CA ALA A 230 -10.53 -10.82 -1.98
C ALA A 230 -9.60 -11.32 -0.87
N GLN A 231 -9.89 -12.50 -0.31
CA GLN A 231 -9.02 -13.11 0.69
C GLN A 231 -7.89 -13.88 0.00
N TYR A 232 -6.70 -13.78 0.55
CA TYR A 232 -5.55 -14.60 0.17
C TYR A 232 -4.66 -14.89 1.37
N ASP A 233 -3.93 -15.98 1.29
CA ASP A 233 -2.83 -16.29 2.20
C ASP A 233 -1.61 -15.48 1.76
N ASP A 234 -1.14 -14.62 2.65
CA ASP A 234 -0.10 -13.62 2.45
C ASP A 234 1.23 -14.13 3.02
N PRO A 235 2.19 -14.57 2.18
CA PRO A 235 3.52 -14.98 2.64
C PRO A 235 4.32 -13.80 3.21
N PRO A 236 5.23 -14.05 4.17
CA PRO A 236 5.98 -12.99 4.83
C PRO A 236 6.90 -12.25 3.85
N ASP A 237 7.18 -10.99 4.16
CA ASP A 237 8.34 -10.32 3.58
C ASP A 237 9.63 -10.99 4.07
N ILE A 238 10.60 -11.16 3.17
CA ILE A 238 11.90 -11.78 3.49
C ILE A 238 13.07 -10.85 3.21
N ASP A 239 12.86 -9.66 2.64
CA ASP A 239 13.93 -8.76 2.21
C ASP A 239 14.79 -8.30 3.41
N PHE A 240 14.18 -8.28 4.60
CA PHE A 240 14.84 -7.95 5.87
C PHE A 240 15.18 -9.18 6.73
N ASP A 241 15.07 -10.39 6.17
CA ASP A 241 15.42 -11.66 6.80
C ASP A 241 16.61 -12.28 6.05
N THR A 242 17.82 -11.96 6.49
CA THR A 242 19.06 -12.43 5.86
C THR A 242 19.14 -13.95 5.81
N ALA A 243 18.67 -14.64 6.86
CA ALA A 243 18.74 -16.09 6.91
C ALA A 243 17.85 -16.75 5.84
N LEU A 244 16.64 -16.21 5.62
CA LEU A 244 15.77 -16.67 4.55
C LEU A 244 16.30 -16.27 3.17
N THR A 245 16.73 -15.04 2.99
CA THR A 245 17.23 -14.54 1.69
C THR A 245 18.48 -15.30 1.24
N GLU A 246 19.44 -15.55 2.12
CA GLU A 246 20.65 -16.34 1.81
C GLU A 246 20.38 -17.83 1.57
N SER A 247 19.18 -18.33 1.93
CA SER A 247 18.78 -19.72 1.68
C SER A 247 18.25 -19.96 0.27
N LEU A 248 17.97 -18.90 -0.48
CA LEU A 248 17.43 -18.94 -1.84
C LEU A 248 18.53 -18.64 -2.87
N THR A 249 18.41 -19.22 -4.08
CA THR A 249 19.15 -18.71 -5.23
C THR A 249 18.54 -17.39 -5.73
N ASP A 250 19.29 -16.60 -6.51
CA ASP A 250 18.76 -15.37 -7.13
C ASP A 250 17.46 -15.63 -7.91
N GLU A 251 17.38 -16.74 -8.66
CA GLU A 251 16.15 -17.10 -9.40
C GLU A 251 14.98 -17.48 -8.50
N GLN A 252 15.26 -18.11 -7.35
CA GLN A 252 14.24 -18.46 -6.36
C GLN A 252 13.74 -17.22 -5.63
N TYR A 253 14.64 -16.31 -5.28
CA TYR A 253 14.29 -15.01 -4.72
C TYR A 253 13.40 -14.21 -5.66
N ASP A 254 13.80 -14.06 -6.93
CA ASP A 254 13.00 -13.38 -7.95
C ASP A 254 11.61 -14.01 -8.11
N ALA A 255 11.53 -15.35 -8.12
CA ALA A 255 10.27 -16.07 -8.19
C ALA A 255 9.39 -15.82 -6.96
N TYR A 256 9.99 -15.73 -5.77
CA TYR A 256 9.28 -15.44 -4.53
C TYR A 256 8.70 -14.02 -4.52
N CYS A 257 9.51 -13.03 -4.93
CA CYS A 257 9.05 -11.65 -5.11
C CYS A 257 7.89 -11.58 -6.11
N ASP A 258 8.01 -12.25 -7.26
CA ASP A 258 6.94 -12.28 -8.28
C ASP A 258 5.64 -12.90 -7.74
N ILE A 259 5.72 -13.97 -6.93
CA ILE A 259 4.56 -14.57 -6.27
C ILE A 259 3.91 -13.58 -5.30
N ARG A 260 4.69 -12.91 -4.45
CA ARG A 260 4.15 -11.94 -3.48
C ARG A 260 3.48 -10.76 -4.17
N SER A 261 4.11 -10.17 -5.18
CA SER A 261 3.51 -9.10 -5.99
C SER A 261 2.24 -9.56 -6.72
N TYR A 262 2.16 -10.84 -7.11
CA TYR A 262 0.98 -11.43 -7.71
C TYR A 262 -0.18 -11.58 -6.72
N LEU A 263 0.10 -12.08 -5.52
CA LEU A 263 -0.89 -12.27 -4.47
C LEU A 263 -1.39 -10.93 -3.90
N SER A 264 -0.49 -9.97 -3.70
CA SER A 264 -0.82 -8.67 -3.10
C SER A 264 -1.68 -7.77 -4.00
N GLY A 265 -1.65 -8.00 -5.32
CA GLY A 265 -2.35 -7.16 -6.29
C GLY A 265 -1.54 -5.96 -6.78
N GLU A 266 -0.22 -5.92 -6.53
CA GLU A 266 0.71 -4.92 -7.11
C GLU A 266 0.52 -4.79 -8.63
N SER A 267 0.21 -5.92 -9.28
CA SER A 267 -0.13 -5.93 -10.71
C SER A 267 -1.28 -5.10 -11.20
N THR A 268 -2.29 -4.93 -10.37
CA THR A 268 -3.53 -4.26 -10.76
C THR A 268 -3.54 -2.82 -10.25
N GLY A 269 -2.43 -2.35 -9.66
CA GLY A 269 -2.34 -1.05 -8.99
C GLY A 269 -3.06 -1.04 -7.64
N ALA A 270 -3.27 -2.22 -7.03
CA ALA A 270 -4.06 -2.39 -5.81
C ALA A 270 -3.27 -3.17 -4.76
N GLU A 271 -2.53 -2.45 -3.92
CA GLU A 271 -1.74 -3.03 -2.82
C GLU A 271 -2.28 -2.68 -1.43
N HIS A 272 -3.49 -2.12 -1.38
CA HIS A 272 -4.16 -1.91 -0.11
C HIS A 272 -4.60 -3.27 0.45
N LYS A 273 -4.45 -3.46 1.76
CA LYS A 273 -4.93 -4.68 2.42
C LYS A 273 -5.32 -4.47 3.86
N LEU A 274 -6.29 -5.26 4.31
CA LEU A 274 -6.59 -5.47 5.71
C LEU A 274 -5.88 -6.74 6.18
N LEU A 275 -5.33 -6.70 7.39
CA LEU A 275 -4.62 -7.83 8.00
C LEU A 275 -3.40 -8.29 7.16
N GLY A 276 -2.98 -9.56 7.30
CA GLY A 276 -1.82 -10.12 6.58
C GLY A 276 -0.47 -9.83 7.22
N ASN A 277 0.57 -10.02 6.41
CA ASN A 277 1.95 -9.64 6.71
C ASN A 277 2.23 -8.23 6.13
N PRO A 278 3.03 -7.37 6.77
CA PRO A 278 3.38 -6.08 6.16
C PRO A 278 4.20 -6.25 4.87
N GLN A 279 4.13 -5.27 3.97
CA GLN A 279 5.10 -5.08 2.87
C GLN A 279 6.02 -3.88 3.20
N PRO A 280 7.00 -4.06 4.11
CA PRO A 280 7.85 -2.97 4.57
C PRO A 280 8.66 -2.35 3.44
N VAL A 281 8.91 -1.04 3.54
CA VAL A 281 9.80 -0.29 2.63
C VAL A 281 11.15 -0.03 3.29
N GLN A 282 11.14 0.30 4.58
CA GLN A 282 12.33 0.70 5.34
C GLN A 282 12.72 -0.29 6.45
N GLY A 283 11.99 -1.40 6.55
CA GLY A 283 12.22 -2.47 7.51
C GLY A 283 10.97 -2.88 8.29
N PRO A 284 11.04 -3.98 9.05
CA PRO A 284 9.96 -4.45 9.91
C PRO A 284 9.59 -3.42 10.98
N MET A 285 8.30 -3.35 11.34
CA MET A 285 7.75 -2.26 12.14
C MET A 285 7.29 -2.70 13.53
N GLU A 286 7.22 -4.00 13.81
CA GLU A 286 6.72 -4.54 15.06
C GLU A 286 7.55 -4.08 16.27
N SER A 287 8.88 -4.05 16.11
CA SER A 287 9.80 -3.53 17.12
C SER A 287 9.70 -2.02 17.26
N GLU A 288 9.46 -1.28 16.17
CA GLU A 288 9.23 0.17 16.22
C GLU A 288 7.96 0.48 17.03
N CYS A 289 6.84 -0.20 16.70
CA CYS A 289 5.57 -0.08 17.43
C CYS A 289 5.72 -0.38 18.92
N GLU A 290 6.50 -1.41 19.29
CA GLU A 290 6.76 -1.71 20.70
C GLU A 290 7.60 -0.63 21.38
N GLN A 291 8.62 -0.08 20.71
CA GLN A 291 9.46 0.99 21.26
C GLN A 291 8.65 2.26 21.55
N VAL A 292 7.88 2.73 20.56
CA VAL A 292 7.08 3.95 20.70
C VAL A 292 5.95 3.80 21.72
N ALA A 293 5.33 2.63 21.80
CA ALA A 293 4.35 2.33 22.85
C ALA A 293 4.94 2.34 24.26
N ASN A 294 6.25 2.08 24.39
CA ASN A 294 7.00 2.20 25.63
C ASN A 294 7.64 3.58 25.83
N GLY A 295 7.29 4.57 25.00
CA GLY A 295 7.76 5.95 25.12
C GLY A 295 9.18 6.18 24.60
N MET A 296 9.70 5.28 23.76
CA MET A 296 11.02 5.39 23.13
C MET A 296 10.88 5.75 21.65
N SER A 297 11.61 6.75 21.18
CA SER A 297 11.66 7.06 19.75
C SER A 297 12.60 6.10 19.01
N CYS A 298 12.18 5.65 17.83
CA CYS A 298 12.98 4.86 16.90
C CYS A 298 13.53 5.68 15.72
N ALA A 299 13.36 7.02 15.72
CA ALA A 299 13.75 7.88 14.60
C ALA A 299 15.24 7.80 14.25
N ALA A 300 16.09 7.62 15.28
CA ALA A 300 17.53 7.53 15.11
C ALA A 300 18.03 6.17 14.64
N SER A 301 17.24 5.09 14.82
CA SER A 301 17.64 3.74 14.45
C SER A 301 17.03 3.26 13.14
N ARG A 302 15.91 3.86 12.68
CA ARG A 302 15.24 3.51 11.43
C ARG A 302 16.21 3.54 10.24
N GLY A 303 16.27 2.43 9.49
CA GLY A 303 17.11 2.28 8.30
C GLY A 303 18.62 2.17 8.56
N THR A 304 19.06 2.18 9.83
CA THR A 304 20.49 2.03 10.20
C THR A 304 20.81 0.65 10.75
N GLU A 305 19.78 -0.15 11.01
CA GLU A 305 19.90 -1.50 11.57
C GLU A 305 20.20 -2.49 10.43
N GLU A 306 21.25 -3.30 10.59
CA GLU A 306 21.53 -4.41 9.68
C GLU A 306 20.37 -5.43 9.76
N PRO A 307 19.84 -5.92 8.63
CA PRO A 307 18.80 -6.95 8.62
C PRO A 307 19.19 -8.13 9.53
N GLY A 308 18.26 -8.57 10.39
CA GLY A 308 18.47 -9.68 11.32
C GLY A 308 19.42 -9.43 12.51
N SER A 309 19.93 -8.22 12.71
CA SER A 309 20.92 -7.93 13.77
C SER A 309 20.35 -7.69 15.17
N LEU A 310 19.02 -7.54 15.29
CA LEU A 310 18.35 -7.22 16.55
C LEU A 310 17.31 -8.28 16.91
N GLU A 311 17.43 -8.79 18.14
CA GLU A 311 16.35 -9.53 18.79
C GLU A 311 15.11 -8.64 18.85
N PRO A 312 13.92 -9.13 18.44
CA PRO A 312 12.71 -8.34 18.49
C PRO A 312 12.45 -7.81 19.90
N ALA A 313 12.00 -6.56 20.01
CA ALA A 313 11.64 -5.99 21.30
C ALA A 313 10.59 -6.89 21.98
N SER A 314 10.70 -7.08 23.30
CA SER A 314 9.73 -7.87 24.06
C SER A 314 8.32 -7.30 23.85
N GLY A 315 7.44 -8.06 23.18
CA GLY A 315 6.09 -7.62 22.84
C GLY A 315 5.87 -7.26 21.37
N ALA A 316 6.93 -7.14 20.56
CA ALA A 316 6.86 -6.89 19.11
C ALA A 316 5.93 -7.89 18.42
N THR A 317 6.03 -9.18 18.76
CA THR A 317 5.20 -10.26 18.22
C THR A 317 3.71 -10.16 18.58
N GLN A 318 3.30 -9.21 19.43
CA GLN A 318 1.88 -8.94 19.71
C GLN A 318 1.26 -7.95 18.72
N TRP A 319 2.06 -7.19 17.97
CA TRP A 319 1.54 -6.26 16.98
C TRP A 319 1.04 -6.99 15.74
N ARG A 320 -0.06 -6.51 15.19
CA ARG A 320 -0.73 -7.03 13.99
C ARG A 320 -0.99 -5.87 13.07
N LEU A 321 -0.74 -6.09 11.78
CA LEU A 321 -1.21 -5.17 10.74
C LEU A 321 -2.73 -5.20 10.74
N LEU A 322 -3.36 -4.02 10.80
CA LEU A 322 -4.81 -3.85 10.69
C LEU A 322 -5.17 -3.39 9.27
N LEU A 323 -4.47 -2.38 8.77
CA LEU A 323 -4.65 -1.81 7.44
C LEU A 323 -3.30 -1.34 6.89
N GLN A 324 -3.02 -1.65 5.64
CA GLN A 324 -1.97 -1.05 4.83
C GLN A 324 -2.60 -0.27 3.70
N LEU A 325 -2.21 1.00 3.54
CA LEU A 325 -2.60 1.82 2.41
C LEU A 325 -1.36 2.29 1.65
N GLU A 326 -1.33 1.97 0.36
CA GLU A 326 -0.28 2.40 -0.56
C GLU A 326 -0.51 3.81 -1.13
N CYS A 327 0.55 4.39 -1.70
CA CYS A 327 0.39 5.43 -2.70
C CYS A 327 -0.42 4.93 -3.89
N GLY A 328 -1.30 5.76 -4.43
CA GLY A 328 -2.11 5.38 -5.58
C GLY A 328 -2.84 6.56 -6.21
N ASP A 329 -2.78 6.61 -7.54
CA ASP A 329 -3.39 7.66 -8.36
C ASP A 329 -4.93 7.66 -8.28
N GLU A 330 -5.53 6.49 -8.10
CA GLU A 330 -6.98 6.31 -8.06
C GLU A 330 -7.62 7.21 -7.00
N ALA A 331 -7.15 7.07 -5.75
CA ALA A 331 -7.56 7.86 -4.59
C ALA A 331 -6.80 9.18 -4.45
N GLY A 332 -5.70 9.37 -5.18
CA GLY A 332 -4.78 10.50 -5.01
C GLY A 332 -4.06 10.47 -3.65
N MET A 333 -3.76 9.26 -3.16
CA MET A 333 -3.03 9.03 -1.91
C MET A 333 -1.54 9.00 -2.21
N PHE A 334 -0.78 9.86 -1.54
CA PHE A 334 0.68 9.89 -1.66
C PHE A 334 1.30 10.10 -0.27
N TRP A 335 2.26 9.26 0.06
CA TRP A 335 2.96 9.17 1.33
C TRP A 335 4.46 9.30 1.06
N GLY A 336 5.00 10.51 1.17
CA GLY A 336 6.39 10.76 0.79
C GLY A 336 6.68 10.41 -0.68
N ASP A 337 7.83 9.78 -0.94
CA ASP A 337 8.22 9.30 -2.27
C ASP A 337 7.77 7.84 -2.47
N LEU A 338 6.52 7.66 -2.92
CA LEU A 338 5.92 6.35 -3.20
C LEU A 338 5.86 5.40 -1.98
N GLY A 339 5.54 5.95 -0.81
CA GLY A 339 5.44 5.20 0.43
C GLY A 339 4.11 4.52 0.71
N ARG A 340 3.98 4.04 1.95
CA ARG A 340 2.82 3.34 2.49
C ARG A 340 2.57 3.82 3.92
N VAL A 341 1.30 3.82 4.33
CA VAL A 341 0.91 3.99 5.73
C VAL A 341 0.32 2.70 6.28
N TYR A 342 0.78 2.30 7.45
CA TYR A 342 0.42 1.05 8.11
C TYR A 342 -0.23 1.36 9.45
N PHE A 343 -1.43 0.83 9.66
CA PHE A 343 -2.12 0.87 10.94
C PHE A 343 -1.87 -0.43 11.67
N TRP A 344 -1.29 -0.33 12.85
CA TRP A 344 -0.89 -1.42 13.72
C TRP A 344 -1.78 -1.46 14.95
N ILE A 345 -2.14 -2.67 15.39
CA ILE A 345 -2.94 -2.91 16.59
C ILE A 345 -2.35 -4.10 17.37
N ARG A 346 -2.42 -4.08 18.70
CA ARG A 346 -2.06 -5.28 19.47
C ARG A 346 -3.11 -6.38 19.28
N ALA A 347 -2.68 -7.63 19.23
CA ALA A 347 -3.56 -8.80 19.09
C ALA A 347 -4.64 -8.88 20.18
N SER A 348 -4.34 -8.42 21.41
CA SER A 348 -5.34 -8.31 22.47
C SER A 348 -6.39 -7.23 22.22
N ASP A 349 -5.96 -6.07 21.72
CA ASP A 349 -6.86 -4.95 21.42
C ASP A 349 -7.77 -5.27 20.24
N LEU A 350 -7.24 -5.98 19.23
CA LEU A 350 -8.02 -6.48 18.10
C LEU A 350 -9.13 -7.44 18.56
N ARG A 351 -8.78 -8.45 19.39
CA ARG A 351 -9.75 -9.41 19.97
C ARG A 351 -10.80 -8.72 20.84
N GLU A 352 -10.41 -7.71 21.60
CA GLU A 352 -11.30 -6.94 22.48
C GLU A 352 -12.02 -5.80 21.75
N ARG A 353 -11.84 -5.67 20.41
CA ARG A 353 -12.45 -4.64 19.55
C ARG A 353 -12.13 -3.22 20.00
N ARG A 354 -10.96 -3.02 20.62
CA ARG A 354 -10.42 -1.72 21.03
C ARG A 354 -9.70 -1.04 19.88
N PHE A 355 -10.44 -0.78 18.82
CA PHE A 355 -9.90 -0.17 17.60
C PHE A 355 -9.39 1.24 17.83
N GLU A 356 -9.68 1.91 18.93
CA GLU A 356 -9.09 3.21 19.27
C GLU A 356 -7.61 3.13 19.68
N ARG A 357 -7.10 1.92 19.98
CA ARG A 357 -5.72 1.66 20.43
C ARG A 357 -4.84 1.19 19.28
N ILE A 358 -4.61 2.09 18.33
CA ILE A 358 -3.71 1.82 17.20
C ILE A 358 -2.44 2.65 17.29
N TRP A 359 -1.45 2.23 16.52
CA TRP A 359 -0.32 3.06 16.12
C TRP A 359 -0.25 3.08 14.60
N ALA A 360 0.22 4.18 14.02
CA ALA A 360 0.43 4.24 12.59
C ALA A 360 1.88 4.59 12.30
N ILE A 361 2.45 3.90 11.31
CA ILE A 361 3.79 4.17 10.79
C ILE A 361 3.64 4.47 9.31
N ALA A 362 4.38 5.48 8.85
CA ALA A 362 4.54 5.74 7.42
C ALA A 362 5.97 5.45 7.03
N GLN A 363 6.16 4.71 5.94
CA GLN A 363 7.48 4.48 5.34
C GLN A 363 7.42 4.92 3.89
N CYS A 364 8.51 5.48 3.36
CA CYS A 364 8.65 5.81 1.95
C CYS A 364 10.07 5.49 1.45
N THR A 365 10.22 5.51 0.13
CA THR A 365 11.48 5.18 -0.54
C THR A 365 12.55 6.26 -0.35
#